data_AF-A0A5R8WK43-F1
#
_entry.id   AF-A0A5R8WK43-F1
#
_cell.length_a   1.000
_cell.length_b   1.000
_cell.length_c   1.000
_cell.angle_alpha   90.00
_cell.angle_beta   90.00
_cell.angle_gamma   90.00
#
_symmetry.space_group_name_H-M   'P 1'
#
loop_
_entity.id
_entity.type
_entity.pdbx_description
1 polymer ?
#
loop_
_entity_poly.entity_id
_entity_poly.type
_entity_poly.pdbx_seq_one_letter_code
_entity_poly.pdbx_strand_id
1 'polypeptide(L)'
;MPDQKAPDGQPVPRKKYTPAFKAECVRQVAAGARQSDVARAQGLSPALLGRWQRAALAQAVPSSAERDEIKRLRAELKHVETERDILKKAVTIFATPQP
;
A
#
# COMPACT_ATOMS: atom_id res chain seq x y z
N MET A 1 1.20 0.50 -56.77
CA MET A 1 0.13 -0.01 -55.88
C MET A 1 -0.43 -1.29 -56.50
N PRO A 2 -0.71 -2.35 -55.71
CA PRO A 2 -1.28 -2.21 -54.37
C PRO A 2 -0.42 -2.78 -53.24
N ASP A 3 -0.41 -1.98 -52.17
CA ASP A 3 -0.01 -2.32 -50.83
C ASP A 3 -0.87 -3.48 -50.28
N GLN A 4 -0.22 -4.51 -49.76
CA GLN A 4 -0.89 -5.54 -48.98
C GLN A 4 -1.15 -5.00 -47.57
N LYS A 5 -2.22 -4.23 -47.42
CA LYS A 5 -2.78 -3.86 -46.11
C LYS A 5 -3.47 -5.09 -45.54
N ALA A 6 -2.87 -5.69 -44.51
CA ALA A 6 -3.52 -6.74 -43.72
C ALA A 6 -4.82 -6.20 -43.10
N PRO A 7 -5.93 -6.95 -43.20
CA PRO A 7 -7.19 -6.58 -42.58
C PRO A 7 -7.22 -6.94 -41.08
N ASP A 8 -8.18 -6.32 -40.41
CA ASP A 8 -8.77 -6.70 -39.13
C ASP A 8 -8.20 -6.10 -37.84
N GLY A 9 -8.98 -5.13 -37.33
CA GLY A 9 -8.94 -4.60 -35.97
C GLY A 9 -9.36 -5.64 -34.93
N GLN A 10 -8.61 -6.72 -34.82
CA GLN A 10 -8.75 -7.65 -33.71
C GLN A 10 -8.11 -7.05 -32.45
N PRO A 11 -8.80 -7.05 -31.29
CA PRO A 11 -8.22 -6.52 -30.06
C PRO A 11 -7.00 -7.36 -29.68
N VAL A 12 -5.82 -6.73 -29.63
CA VAL A 12 -4.58 -7.39 -29.21
C VAL A 12 -4.79 -7.98 -27.80
N PRO A 13 -4.56 -9.28 -27.58
CA PRO A 13 -4.78 -9.90 -26.29
C PRO A 13 -3.91 -9.23 -25.21
N ARG A 14 -4.56 -8.73 -24.16
CA ARG A 14 -3.87 -8.04 -23.07
C ARG A 14 -2.97 -9.02 -22.31
N LYS A 15 -1.65 -8.76 -22.33
CA LYS A 15 -0.69 -9.47 -21.46
C LYS A 15 -1.13 -9.36 -20.00
N LYS A 16 -1.30 -10.51 -19.35
CA LYS A 16 -1.61 -10.60 -17.92
C LYS A 16 -0.31 -10.73 -17.14
N TYR A 17 -0.19 -9.94 -16.07
CA TYR A 17 0.94 -9.99 -15.14
C TYR A 17 0.44 -10.44 -13.78
N THR A 18 1.23 -11.26 -13.09
CA THR A 18 0.89 -11.74 -11.75
C THR A 18 0.87 -10.58 -10.75
N PRO A 19 0.04 -10.64 -9.70
CA PRO A 19 0.01 -9.60 -8.67
C PRO A 19 1.39 -9.39 -8.00
N ALA A 20 2.10 -10.48 -7.70
CA ALA A 20 3.43 -10.45 -7.11
C ALA A 20 4.45 -9.70 -7.99
N PHE A 21 4.43 -9.96 -9.30
CA PHE A 21 5.32 -9.28 -10.25
C PHE A 21 5.04 -7.78 -10.33
N LYS A 22 3.76 -7.39 -10.37
CA LYS A 22 3.36 -5.97 -10.36
C LYS A 22 3.83 -5.28 -9.07
N ALA A 23 3.60 -5.91 -7.92
CA ALA A 23 3.99 -5.39 -6.62
C ALA A 23 5.50 -5.18 -6.54
N GLU A 24 6.28 -6.13 -7.05
CA GLU A 24 7.74 -6.02 -7.07
C GLU A 24 8.22 -4.84 -7.93
N CYS A 25 7.69 -4.70 -9.15
CA CYS A 25 8.07 -3.58 -10.02
C CYS A 25 7.74 -2.22 -9.40
N VAL A 26 6.60 -2.11 -8.72
CA VAL A 26 6.21 -0.90 -7.99
C VAL A 26 7.12 -0.67 -6.77
N ARG A 27 7.49 -1.72 -6.04
CA ARG A 27 8.39 -1.66 -4.88
C ARG A 27 9.77 -1.14 -5.26
N GLN A 28 10.35 -1.63 -6.35
CA GLN A 28 11.66 -1.17 -6.83
C GLN A 28 11.66 0.34 -7.12
N VAL A 29 10.60 0.85 -7.76
CA VAL A 29 10.49 2.29 -7.99
C VAL A 29 10.25 3.06 -6.70
N ALA A 30 9.43 2.54 -5.78
CA ALA A 30 9.23 3.14 -4.47
C ALA A 30 10.53 3.19 -3.64
N ALA A 31 11.45 2.24 -3.84
CA ALA A 31 12.77 2.21 -3.23
C ALA A 31 13.77 3.20 -3.87
N GLY A 32 13.36 3.97 -4.88
CA GLY A 32 14.16 5.03 -5.51
C GLY A 32 14.70 4.70 -6.90
N ALA A 33 14.43 3.51 -7.44
CA ALA A 33 14.82 3.20 -8.81
C ALA A 33 14.04 4.03 -9.83
N ARG A 34 14.69 4.46 -10.91
CA ARG A 34 14.02 5.20 -11.99
C ARG A 34 13.00 4.30 -12.68
N GLN A 35 11.78 4.79 -12.84
CA GLN A 35 10.69 4.06 -13.50
C GLN A 35 11.06 3.58 -14.91
N SER A 36 11.79 4.40 -15.69
CA SER A 36 12.26 4.04 -17.02
C SER A 36 13.18 2.82 -17.01
N ASP A 37 14.05 2.74 -16.02
CA ASP A 37 15.10 1.72 -15.93
C ASP A 37 14.49 0.40 -15.45
N VAL A 38 13.59 0.46 -14.46
CA VAL A 38 12.80 -0.71 -14.03
C VAL A 38 11.92 -1.22 -15.18
N ALA A 39 11.25 -0.32 -15.91
CA ALA A 39 10.43 -0.72 -17.06
C ALA A 39 11.27 -1.41 -18.14
N ARG A 40 12.45 -0.85 -18.49
CA ARG A 40 13.36 -1.45 -19.47
C ARG A 40 13.87 -2.82 -19.00
N ALA A 41 14.34 -2.93 -17.76
CA ALA A 41 14.88 -4.16 -17.20
C ALA A 41 13.84 -5.30 -17.16
N GLN A 42 12.57 -4.97 -16.94
CA GLN A 42 11.47 -5.93 -16.83
C GLN A 42 10.69 -6.12 -18.15
N GLY A 43 11.12 -5.49 -19.25
CA GLY A 43 10.44 -5.58 -20.54
C GLY A 43 9.03 -4.98 -20.56
N LEU A 44 8.79 -3.98 -19.72
CA LEU A 44 7.51 -3.28 -19.57
C LEU A 44 7.53 -1.93 -20.28
N SER A 45 6.35 -1.44 -20.65
CA SER A 45 6.23 -0.04 -21.04
C SER A 45 6.25 0.86 -19.80
N PRO A 46 6.96 2.00 -19.81
CA PRO A 46 6.97 2.94 -18.70
C PRO A 46 5.55 3.39 -18.31
N ALA A 47 4.68 3.61 -19.31
CA ALA A 47 3.29 4.00 -19.07
C ALA A 47 2.48 2.95 -18.29
N LEU A 48 2.73 1.66 -18.50
CA LEU A 48 2.08 0.58 -17.76
C LEU A 48 2.53 0.57 -16.29
N LEU A 49 3.84 0.67 -16.06
CA LEU A 49 4.39 0.73 -14.70
C LEU A 49 3.88 1.97 -13.95
N GLY A 50 3.77 3.12 -14.61
CA GLY A 50 3.19 4.33 -14.03
C GLY A 50 1.69 4.20 -13.70
N ARG A 51 0.92 3.38 -14.43
CA ARG A 51 -0.46 3.05 -14.04
C ARG A 51 -0.50 2.19 -12.78
N TRP A 52 0.41 1.22 -12.64
CA TRP A 52 0.47 0.37 -11.45
C TRP A 52 0.88 1.16 -10.20
N GLN A 53 1.83 2.10 -10.33
CA GLN A 53 2.19 2.99 -9.22
C GLN A 53 1.01 3.83 -8.74
N ARG A 54 0.26 4.45 -9.66
CA ARG A 54 -0.93 5.23 -9.29
C ARG A 54 -2.01 4.37 -8.62
N ALA A 55 -2.22 3.15 -9.13
CA ALA A 55 -3.16 2.22 -8.51
C ALA A 55 -2.71 1.79 -7.11
N ALA A 56 -1.42 1.51 -6.92
CA ALA A 56 -0.86 1.17 -5.62
C ALA A 56 -0.95 2.35 -4.64
N LEU A 57 -0.68 3.58 -5.08
CA LEU A 57 -0.83 4.77 -4.26
C LEU A 57 -2.29 5.01 -3.86
N ALA A 58 -3.24 4.80 -4.77
CA ALA A 58 -4.66 4.92 -4.47
C ALA A 58 -5.13 3.88 -3.45
N GLN A 59 -4.54 2.68 -3.44
CA GLN A 59 -4.82 1.65 -2.43
C GLN A 59 -4.11 1.91 -1.09
N ALA A 60 -3.00 2.64 -1.09
CA ALA A 60 -2.26 2.98 0.13
C ALA A 60 -2.94 4.10 0.94
N VAL A 61 -3.81 4.90 0.32
CA VAL A 61 -4.59 5.93 1.02
C VAL A 61 -5.78 5.26 1.70
N PRO A 62 -5.88 5.27 3.04
CA PRO A 62 -7.03 4.68 3.71
C PRO A 62 -8.30 5.44 3.35
N SER A 63 -9.36 4.70 3.09
CA SER A 63 -10.70 5.23 2.87
C SER A 63 -11.17 6.07 4.07
N SER A 64 -12.24 6.86 3.89
CA SER A 64 -12.80 7.64 5.02
C SER A 64 -13.20 6.73 6.17
N ALA A 65 -13.86 5.61 5.88
CA ALA A 65 -14.28 4.63 6.88
C ALA A 65 -13.09 4.02 7.64
N GLU A 66 -12.02 3.65 6.92
CA GLU A 66 -10.80 3.14 7.57
C GLU A 66 -10.13 4.22 8.44
N ARG A 67 -10.14 5.49 8.02
CA ARG A 67 -9.61 6.59 8.84
C ARG A 67 -10.42 6.80 10.13
N ASP A 68 -11.74 6.72 10.04
CA ASP A 68 -12.62 6.86 11.20
C ASP A 68 -12.42 5.70 12.18
N GLU A 69 -12.30 4.48 11.69
CA GLU A 69 -12.01 3.32 12.53
C GLU A 69 -10.61 3.41 13.17
N ILE A 70 -9.58 3.84 12.43
CA ILE A 70 -8.25 4.12 13.00
C ILE A 70 -8.35 5.13 14.14
N LYS A 71 -9.15 6.19 13.99
CA LYS A 71 -9.34 7.21 15.02
C LYS A 71 -10.03 6.63 16.25
N ARG A 72 -11.07 5.82 16.05
CA ARG A 72 -11.80 5.13 17.12
C ARG A 72 -10.87 4.19 17.90
N LEU A 73 -10.14 3.32 17.20
CA LEU A 73 -9.21 2.36 17.79
C LEU A 73 -8.10 3.06 18.59
N ARG A 74 -7.58 4.19 18.09
CA ARG A 74 -6.60 5.01 18.84
C ARG A 74 -7.19 5.61 20.12
N ALA A 75 -8.45 6.03 20.09
CA ALA A 75 -9.13 6.57 21.28
C ALA A 75 -9.34 5.46 22.33
N GLU A 76 -9.75 4.27 21.90
CA GLU A 76 -9.93 3.11 22.78
C GLU A 76 -8.60 2.64 23.37
N LEU A 77 -7.54 2.55 22.57
CA LEU A 77 -6.19 2.25 23.06
C LEU A 77 -5.75 3.23 24.15
N LYS A 78 -5.91 4.53 23.92
CA LYS A 78 -5.56 5.56 24.91
C LYS A 78 -6.37 5.42 26.20
N HIS A 79 -7.64 5.06 26.10
CA HIS A 79 -8.49 4.83 27.25
C HIS A 79 -7.97 3.66 28.09
N VAL A 80 -7.75 2.50 27.46
CA VAL A 80 -7.21 1.30 28.12
C VAL A 80 -5.83 1.54 28.72
N GLU A 81 -4.96 2.28 28.03
CA GLU A 81 -3.64 2.66 28.56
C GLU A 81 -3.76 3.51 29.83
N THR A 82 -4.72 4.44 29.85
CA THR A 82 -5.00 5.30 31.02
C THR A 82 -5.50 4.46 32.19
N GLU A 83 -6.45 3.56 31.97
CA GLU A 83 -6.97 2.66 33.02
C GLU A 83 -5.86 1.79 33.60
N ARG A 84 -5.05 1.18 32.74
CA ARG A 84 -3.88 0.40 33.15
C ARG A 84 -2.94 1.22 34.02
N ASP A 85 -2.67 2.47 33.64
CA ASP A 85 -1.74 3.33 34.37
C ASP A 85 -2.31 3.79 35.73
N ILE A 86 -3.62 4.00 35.83
CA ILE A 86 -4.31 4.23 37.12
C ILE A 86 -4.16 3.00 38.01
N LEU A 87 -4.44 1.80 37.48
CA LEU A 87 -4.33 0.56 38.25
C LEU A 87 -2.90 0.31 38.72
N LYS A 88 -1.90 0.55 37.86
CA LYS A 88 -0.48 0.48 38.24
C LYS A 88 -0.16 1.41 39.41
N LYS A 89 -0.61 2.67 39.36
CA LYS A 89 -0.41 3.64 40.45
C LYS A 89 -1.06 3.18 41.75
N ALA A 90 -2.28 2.64 41.67
CA ALA A 90 -2.98 2.11 42.84
C ALA A 90 -2.20 0.94 43.46
N VAL A 91 -1.77 -0.03 42.66
CA VAL A 91 -0.97 -1.17 43.14
C VAL A 91 0.30 -0.68 43.83
N THR A 92 1.02 0.30 43.26
CA THR A 92 2.22 0.86 43.91
C THR A 92 1.91 1.42 45.28
N ILE A 93 0.82 2.19 45.44
CA ILE A 93 0.42 2.77 46.72
C ILE A 93 0.12 1.67 47.75
N PHE A 94 -0.60 0.62 47.35
CA PHE A 94 -0.99 -0.48 48.24
C PHE A 94 0.15 -1.48 48.52
N ALA A 95 1.18 -1.56 47.67
CA ALA A 95 2.31 -2.47 47.82
C ALA A 95 3.46 -1.88 48.66
N THR A 96 3.50 -0.57 48.89
CA THR A 96 4.41 0.02 49.89
C THR A 96 3.90 -0.29 51.30
N PRO A 97 4.64 -1.03 52.14
CA PRO A 97 4.27 -1.22 53.53
C PRO A 97 4.23 0.13 54.26
N GLN A 98 3.14 0.39 54.96
CA GLN A 98 3.04 1.53 55.88
C GLN A 98 4.05 1.32 57.03
N PRO A 99 4.71 2.38 57.54
CA PRO A 99 5.64 2.27 58.66
C PRO A 99 4.96 1.73 59.94
#